data_AF-A0A542MF77-F1
#
_entry.id   AF-A0A542MF77-F1
#
_cell.length_a   1.000
_cell.length_b   1.000
_cell.length_c   1.000
_cell.angle_alpha   90.00
_cell.angle_beta   90.00
_cell.angle_gamma   90.00
#
_symmetry.space_group_name_H-M   'P 1'
#
loop_
_entity.id
_entity.type
_entity.pdbx_description
1 polymer ?
#
loop_
_entity_poly.entity_id
_entity_poly.type
_entity_poly.pdbx_seq_one_letter_code
_entity_poly.pdbx_strand_id
1 'polypeptide(L)'
;MRALHLFAFLCCSAVHAAAGADPLDHLKKDQPKDVIALIDRLAGCNHWSGEDAYDAERKQEIAAAIADLKCERLQKDVAMARKRYARRPDTLKVLQAAEDTSY
;
A
#
# COMPACT_ATOMS: atom_id res chain seq x y z
N MET A 1 15.21 52.80 -30.01
CA MET A 1 15.05 52.67 -28.55
C MET A 1 15.35 51.22 -28.19
N ARG A 2 16.29 50.99 -27.27
CA ARG A 2 16.88 49.67 -26.98
C ARG A 2 15.87 48.74 -26.30
N ALA A 3 15.81 47.51 -26.80
CA ALA A 3 15.08 46.40 -26.22
C ALA A 3 15.59 46.11 -24.80
N LEU A 4 14.68 46.11 -23.82
CA LEU A 4 14.94 45.55 -22.50
C LEU A 4 14.25 44.20 -22.44
N HIS A 5 15.03 43.15 -22.69
CA HIS A 5 14.61 41.77 -22.60
C HIS A 5 14.21 41.46 -21.15
N LEU A 6 12.92 41.20 -20.92
CA LEU A 6 12.48 40.53 -19.70
C LEU A 6 13.12 39.15 -19.67
N PHE A 7 13.97 38.93 -18.68
CA PHE A 7 14.57 37.66 -18.32
C PHE A 7 13.47 36.61 -18.09
N ALA A 8 13.27 35.73 -19.07
CA ALA A 8 12.54 34.49 -18.90
C ALA A 8 13.40 33.53 -18.05
N PHE A 9 13.24 33.58 -16.74
CA PHE A 9 13.71 32.54 -15.82
C PHE A 9 12.49 32.00 -15.05
N LEU A 10 11.59 31.33 -15.78
CA LEU A 10 10.62 30.46 -15.15
C LEU A 10 11.32 29.12 -14.91
N CYS A 11 11.81 28.97 -13.69
CA CYS A 11 12.46 27.77 -13.20
C CYS A 11 11.53 26.58 -13.42
N CYS A 12 11.88 25.70 -14.36
CA CYS A 12 11.22 24.41 -14.52
C CYS A 12 11.66 23.54 -13.34
N SER A 13 11.05 23.75 -12.18
CA SER A 13 11.19 22.84 -11.05
C SER A 13 10.43 21.58 -11.41
N ALA A 14 11.12 20.66 -12.09
CA ALA A 14 10.70 19.28 -12.20
C ALA A 14 10.71 18.70 -10.77
N VAL A 15 9.59 18.83 -10.07
CA VAL A 15 9.31 18.09 -8.85
C VAL A 15 9.19 16.62 -9.28
N HIS A 16 10.32 15.93 -9.31
CA HIS A 16 10.31 14.47 -9.29
C HIS A 16 9.81 14.08 -7.90
N ALA A 17 8.51 13.85 -7.78
CA ALA A 17 7.98 12.99 -6.74
C ALA A 17 8.60 11.61 -6.99
N ALA A 18 9.73 11.32 -6.33
CA ALA A 18 10.14 9.95 -6.13
C ALA A 18 9.03 9.34 -5.26
N ALA A 19 8.05 8.71 -5.90
CA ALA A 19 7.23 7.72 -5.23
C ALA A 19 8.23 6.74 -4.61
N GLY A 20 8.41 6.81 -3.30
CA GLY A 20 9.35 5.94 -2.59
C GLY A 20 9.01 4.48 -2.86
N ALA A 21 10.01 3.61 -2.86
CA ALA A 21 9.79 2.17 -2.97
C ALA A 21 8.77 1.71 -1.92
N ASP A 22 7.85 0.83 -2.29
CA ASP A 22 6.89 0.27 -1.35
C ASP A 22 7.68 -0.53 -0.29
N PRO A 23 7.55 -0.20 1.01
CA PRO A 23 8.29 -0.89 2.07
C PRO A 23 8.08 -2.42 2.06
N LEU A 24 7.00 -2.92 1.45
CA LEU A 24 6.71 -4.35 1.34
C LEU A 24 7.23 -5.02 0.06
N ASP A 25 7.83 -4.30 -0.90
CA ASP A 25 8.27 -4.88 -2.18
C ASP A 25 9.24 -6.06 -2.00
N HIS A 26 10.10 -5.98 -0.99
CA HIS A 26 11.04 -7.05 -0.66
C HIS A 26 10.34 -8.34 -0.19
N LEU A 27 9.16 -8.24 0.45
CA LEU A 27 8.36 -9.39 0.87
C LEU A 27 7.67 -10.08 -0.31
N LYS A 28 7.33 -9.32 -1.36
CA LYS A 28 6.61 -9.84 -2.54
C LYS A 28 7.50 -10.67 -3.46
N LYS A 29 8.82 -10.46 -3.38
CA LYS A 29 9.80 -11.14 -4.23
C LYS A 29 9.71 -12.67 -4.06
N ASP A 30 9.65 -13.37 -5.19
CA ASP A 30 9.61 -14.84 -5.29
C ASP A 30 8.40 -15.51 -4.59
N GLN A 31 7.37 -14.73 -4.23
CA GLN A 31 6.15 -15.24 -3.63
C GLN A 31 5.09 -15.64 -4.67
N PRO A 32 4.22 -16.61 -4.33
CA PRO A 32 3.02 -16.89 -5.11
C PRO A 32 2.15 -15.63 -5.30
N LYS A 33 1.48 -15.53 -6.46
CA LYS A 33 0.64 -14.37 -6.79
C LYS A 33 -0.48 -14.11 -5.78
N ASP A 34 -1.07 -15.16 -5.21
CA ASP A 34 -2.11 -15.04 -4.18
C ASP A 34 -1.54 -14.56 -2.84
N VAL A 35 -0.29 -14.88 -2.53
CA VAL A 35 0.43 -14.34 -1.36
C VAL A 35 0.77 -12.87 -1.56
N ILE A 36 1.26 -12.48 -2.75
CA ILE A 36 1.50 -11.07 -3.11
C ILE A 36 0.22 -10.25 -2.94
N ALA A 37 -0.89 -10.74 -3.49
CA ALA A 37 -2.18 -10.06 -3.35
C ALA A 37 -2.66 -9.94 -1.89
N LEU A 38 -2.34 -10.91 -1.03
CA LEU A 38 -2.64 -10.81 0.41
C LEU A 38 -1.76 -9.78 1.11
N ILE A 39 -0.48 -9.67 0.75
CA ILE A 39 0.44 -8.64 1.28
C ILE A 39 -0.08 -7.25 0.93
N ASP A 40 -0.45 -7.00 -0.33
CA ASP A 40 -1.01 -5.72 -0.78
C ASP A 40 -2.29 -5.36 -0.02
N ARG A 41 -3.14 -6.37 0.22
CA ARG A 41 -4.41 -6.17 0.92
C ARG A 41 -4.23 -5.97 2.43
N LEU A 42 -3.25 -6.61 3.05
CA LEU A 42 -2.83 -6.34 4.43
C LEU A 42 -2.40 -4.88 4.57
N ALA A 43 -1.51 -4.42 3.70
CA ALA A 43 -1.06 -3.03 3.67
C ALA A 43 -2.23 -2.05 3.54
N GLY A 44 -3.09 -2.27 2.55
CA GLY A 44 -4.26 -1.41 2.33
C GLY A 44 -5.21 -1.40 3.52
N CYS A 45 -5.56 -2.56 4.08
CA CYS A 45 -6.47 -2.62 5.22
C CYS A 45 -5.87 -1.97 6.47
N ASN A 46 -4.57 -2.18 6.74
CA ASN A 46 -3.89 -1.55 7.87
C ASN A 46 -3.89 -0.03 7.71
N HIS A 47 -3.51 0.48 6.54
CA HIS A 47 -3.55 1.90 6.21
C HIS A 47 -4.94 2.50 6.46
N TRP A 48 -5.98 2.00 5.78
CA TRP A 48 -7.32 2.59 5.88
C TRP A 48 -7.96 2.42 7.27
N SER A 49 -7.61 1.38 8.02
CA SER A 49 -8.13 1.18 9.39
C SER A 49 -7.53 2.15 10.41
N GLY A 50 -6.36 2.74 10.11
CA GLY A 50 -5.68 3.71 10.97
C GLY A 50 -6.03 5.17 10.65
N GLU A 51 -6.79 5.43 9.59
CA GLU A 51 -7.15 6.78 9.14
C GLU A 51 -8.24 7.44 10.00
N ASP A 52 -8.11 8.75 10.22
CA ASP A 52 -9.10 9.53 10.96
C ASP A 52 -10.30 9.92 10.08
N ALA A 53 -11.50 9.58 10.53
CA ALA A 53 -12.76 9.97 9.91
C ALA A 53 -13.21 11.37 10.38
N TYR A 54 -12.39 12.39 10.16
CA TYR A 54 -12.58 13.74 10.71
C TYR A 54 -13.79 14.49 10.14
N ASP A 55 -14.31 14.07 9.00
CA ASP A 55 -15.57 14.55 8.44
C ASP A 55 -16.37 13.43 7.73
N ALA A 56 -17.55 13.79 7.23
CA ALA A 56 -18.47 12.83 6.61
C ALA A 56 -17.96 12.31 5.25
N GLU A 57 -17.24 13.11 4.49
CA GLU A 57 -16.67 12.73 3.19
C GLU A 57 -15.55 11.73 3.41
N ARG A 58 -14.59 12.06 4.29
CA ARG A 58 -13.48 11.17 4.65
C ARG A 58 -13.97 9.85 5.23
N LYS A 59 -15.02 9.87 6.06
CA LYS A 59 -15.66 8.65 6.58
C LYS A 59 -16.18 7.75 5.45
N GLN A 60 -16.76 8.32 4.41
CA GLN A 60 -17.26 7.56 3.26
C GLN A 60 -16.12 6.96 2.45
N GLU A 61 -15.04 7.71 2.23
CA GLU A 61 -13.82 7.21 1.56
C GLU A 61 -13.22 6.01 2.30
N ILE A 62 -13.02 6.14 3.62
CA ILE A 62 -12.48 5.06 4.45
C ILE A 62 -13.38 3.83 4.37
N ALA A 63 -14.70 4.02 4.51
CA ALA A 63 -15.65 2.91 4.46
C ALA A 63 -15.66 2.21 3.10
N ALA A 64 -15.60 2.97 1.99
CA ALA A 64 -15.53 2.43 0.64
C ALA A 64 -14.23 1.63 0.44
N ALA A 65 -13.09 2.16 0.85
CA ALA A 65 -11.81 1.49 0.72
C ALA A 65 -11.74 0.19 1.53
N ILE A 66 -12.22 0.20 2.78
CA ILE A 66 -12.29 -1.00 3.63
C ILE A 66 -13.17 -2.08 2.97
N ALA A 67 -14.30 -1.70 2.38
CA ALA A 67 -15.21 -2.62 1.70
C ALA A 67 -14.62 -3.17 0.39
N ASP A 68 -13.99 -2.33 -0.42
CA ASP A 68 -13.35 -2.73 -1.68
C ASP A 68 -12.18 -3.69 -1.45
N LEU A 69 -11.40 -3.43 -0.40
CA LEU A 69 -10.32 -4.31 0.06
C LEU A 69 -10.83 -5.56 0.79
N LYS A 70 -12.12 -5.64 1.12
CA LYS A 70 -12.73 -6.78 1.83
C LYS A 70 -12.01 -7.10 3.13
N CYS A 71 -11.69 -6.07 3.91
CA CYS A 71 -10.90 -6.20 5.14
C CYS A 71 -11.57 -7.14 6.16
N GLU A 72 -12.90 -7.28 6.12
CA GLU A 72 -13.64 -8.19 6.99
C GLU A 72 -13.32 -9.68 6.75
N ARG A 73 -12.83 -10.04 5.56
CA ARG A 73 -12.44 -11.42 5.22
C ARG A 73 -10.93 -11.65 5.26
N LEU A 74 -10.14 -10.59 5.46
CA LEU A 74 -8.69 -10.61 5.31
C LEU A 74 -8.03 -11.70 6.16
N GLN A 75 -8.37 -11.75 7.46
CA GLN A 75 -7.80 -12.69 8.41
C GLN A 75 -8.14 -14.16 8.06
N LYS A 76 -9.35 -14.41 7.56
CA LYS A 76 -9.75 -15.75 7.11
C LYS A 76 -8.93 -16.18 5.90
N ASP A 77 -8.74 -15.28 4.93
CA ASP A 77 -7.98 -15.58 3.72
C ASP A 77 -6.48 -15.78 4.03
N VAL A 78 -5.91 -15.02 4.96
CA VAL A 78 -4.53 -15.24 5.46
C VAL A 78 -4.41 -16.60 6.15
N ALA A 79 -5.36 -16.97 7.01
CA ALA A 79 -5.37 -18.29 7.64
C ALA A 79 -5.49 -19.43 6.60
N MET A 80 -6.28 -19.23 5.54
CA MET A 80 -6.36 -20.18 4.43
C MET A 80 -5.04 -20.28 3.65
N ALA A 81 -4.36 -19.16 3.42
CA ALA A 81 -3.03 -19.16 2.79
C ALA A 81 -1.99 -19.87 3.65
N ARG A 82 -1.97 -19.63 4.97
CA ARG A 82 -1.09 -20.33 5.91
C ARG A 82 -1.28 -21.86 5.86
N LYS A 83 -2.53 -22.32 5.74
CA LYS A 83 -2.83 -23.76 5.54
C LYS A 83 -2.33 -24.27 4.18
N ARG A 84 -2.58 -23.52 3.10
CA ARG A 84 -2.14 -23.88 1.74
C ARG A 84 -0.62 -23.99 1.62
N TYR A 85 0.10 -23.08 2.28
CA TYR A 85 1.55 -22.96 2.23
C TYR A 85 2.27 -23.53 3.46
N ALA A 86 1.63 -24.45 4.20
CA ALA A 86 2.17 -25.01 5.43
C ALA A 86 3.57 -25.66 5.31
N ARG A 87 3.97 -26.08 4.10
CA ARG A 87 5.29 -26.67 3.80
C ARG A 87 6.30 -25.68 3.20
N ARG A 88 5.98 -24.39 3.20
CA ARG A 88 6.82 -23.30 2.67
C ARG A 88 7.16 -22.31 3.78
N PRO A 89 8.20 -22.58 4.59
CA PRO A 89 8.53 -21.74 5.74
C PRO A 89 8.91 -20.30 5.35
N ASP A 90 9.44 -20.10 4.15
CA ASP A 90 9.68 -18.79 3.54
C ASP A 90 8.38 -17.98 3.40
N THR A 91 7.35 -18.58 2.80
CA THR A 91 6.03 -17.95 2.62
C THR A 91 5.34 -17.67 3.94
N LEU A 92 5.46 -18.57 4.93
CA LEU A 92 4.89 -18.35 6.26
C LEU A 92 5.53 -17.17 7.00
N LYS A 93 6.85 -17.01 6.86
CA LYS A 93 7.57 -15.84 7.42
C LYS A 93 7.15 -14.55 6.74
N VAL A 94 6.97 -14.56 5.43
CA VAL A 94 6.49 -13.40 4.68
C VAL A 94 5.09 -13.00 5.11
N LEU A 95 4.15 -13.95 5.22
CA LEU A 95 2.80 -13.66 5.69
C LEU A 95 2.81 -13.07 7.11
N GLN A 96 3.66 -13.59 7.99
CA GLN A 96 3.84 -13.03 9.34
C GLN A 96 4.38 -11.60 9.29
N ALA A 97 5.45 -11.35 8.55
CA ALA A 97 6.05 -10.03 8.44
C ALA A 97 5.07 -8.99 7.86
N ALA A 98 4.25 -9.40 6.89
CA ALA A 98 3.21 -8.54 6.33
C ALA A 98 2.10 -8.21 7.34
N GLU A 99 1.72 -9.15 8.22
CA GLU A 99 0.75 -8.90 9.30
C GLU A 99 1.32 -7.98 10.39
N ASP A 100 2.61 -8.10 10.69
CA ASP A 100 3.28 -7.29 11.72
C ASP A 100 3.61 -5.86 11.23
N THR A 101 3.55 -5.63 9.91
CA THR A 101 3.83 -4.30 9.34
C THR A 101 2.64 -3.37 9.54
N SER A 102 2.87 -2.29 10.29
CA SER A 102 1.93 -1.17 10.43
C SER A 102 2.28 -0.09 9.39
N TYR A 103 1.25 0.51 8.79
CA TYR A 103 1.36 1.72 7.97
C TYR A 103 1.01 2.95 8.79
#